data_AF-A0A7W4JWJ8-F1
#
_entry.id   AF-A0A7W4JWJ8-F1
#
_cell.length_a   1.000
_cell.length_b   1.000
_cell.length_c   1.000
_cell.angle_alpha   90.00
_cell.angle_beta   90.00
_cell.angle_gamma   90.00
#
_symmetry.space_group_name_H-M   'P 1'
#
loop_
_entity.id
_entity.type
_entity.pdbx_description
1 polymer ?
#
loop_
_entity_poly.entity_id
_entity_poly.type
_entity_poly.pdbx_seq_one_letter_code
_entity_poly.pdbx_strand_id
1 'polypeptide(L)'
;MWRRYDGDDWEAFDVLPPAIRQRVAEHAYDAWSVNVMVLWRHYRRLHGRTPRAERALIRYLDYCERLERAAFAARYAQAYGAALPHDAAGATILRGRSADASVR
;
A
#
# COMPACT_ATOMS: atom_id res chain seq x y z
N MET A 1 8.02 7.52 -9.10
CA MET A 1 7.95 7.07 -7.69
C MET A 1 7.34 8.17 -6.85
N TRP A 2 6.78 7.84 -5.67
CA TRP A 2 6.11 8.82 -4.81
C TRP A 2 7.01 9.99 -4.46
N ARG A 3 6.38 11.15 -4.26
CA ARG A 3 7.00 12.31 -3.60
C ARG A 3 6.46 12.35 -2.17
N ARG A 4 7.35 12.39 -1.18
CA ARG A 4 6.97 12.54 0.22
C ARG A 4 6.43 13.96 0.45
N TYR A 5 5.25 14.07 1.04
CA TYR A 5 4.73 15.33 1.56
C TYR A 5 5.21 15.55 2.99
N ASP A 6 5.40 16.81 3.36
CA ASP A 6 5.80 17.20 4.71
C ASP A 6 4.62 17.08 5.69
N GLY A 7 4.91 16.69 6.93
CA GLY A 7 3.93 16.56 8.01
C GLY A 7 4.33 15.50 9.05
N ASP A 8 3.46 15.31 10.03
CA ASP A 8 3.58 14.25 11.04
C ASP A 8 2.93 12.96 10.54
N ASP A 9 3.74 11.94 10.29
CA ASP A 9 3.28 10.63 9.82
C ASP A 9 2.48 9.87 10.88
N TRP A 10 2.75 10.07 12.17
CA TRP A 10 2.02 9.40 13.23
C TRP A 10 0.62 9.96 13.36
N GLU A 11 0.50 11.29 13.42
CA GLU A 11 -0.80 11.96 13.45
C GLU A 11 -1.62 11.64 12.18
N ALA A 12 -0.96 11.67 11.01
CA ALA A 12 -1.59 11.34 9.75
C ALA A 12 -2.07 9.88 9.70
N PHE A 13 -1.36 8.95 10.33
CA PHE A 13 -1.75 7.55 10.40
C PHE A 13 -2.98 7.35 11.28
N ASP A 14 -3.00 7.96 12.47
CA ASP A 14 -4.06 7.75 13.47
C ASP A 14 -5.45 8.20 12.98
N VAL A 15 -5.49 9.23 12.14
CA VAL A 15 -6.75 9.75 11.56
C VAL A 15 -7.31 8.91 10.40
N LEU A 16 -6.55 7.95 9.87
CA LEU A 16 -7.00 7.07 8.79
C LEU A 16 -7.99 6.02 9.30
N PRO A 17 -8.98 5.61 8.49
CA PRO A 17 -9.84 4.48 8.83
C PRO A 17 -9.05 3.18 9.10
N PRO A 18 -9.53 2.30 9.99
CA PRO A 18 -8.81 1.08 10.37
C PRO A 18 -8.39 0.19 9.18
N ALA A 19 -9.25 0.02 8.19
CA ALA A 19 -8.95 -0.78 7.00
C ALA A 19 -7.82 -0.18 6.16
N ILE A 20 -7.75 1.15 6.07
CA ILE A 20 -6.66 1.83 5.35
C ILE A 20 -5.36 1.73 6.16
N ARG A 21 -5.40 1.92 7.48
CA ARG A 21 -4.22 1.74 8.36
C ARG A 21 -3.62 0.35 8.24
N GLN A 22 -4.47 -0.68 8.30
CA GLN A 22 -4.05 -2.06 8.10
C GLN A 22 -3.38 -2.22 6.74
N ARG A 23 -4.00 -1.70 5.66
CA ARG A 23 -3.43 -1.85 4.32
C ARG A 23 -2.08 -1.15 4.16
N VAL A 24 -1.91 0.02 4.77
CA VAL A 24 -0.64 0.76 4.81
C VAL A 24 0.43 -0.02 5.57
N ALA A 25 0.08 -0.62 6.71
CA ALA A 25 1.00 -1.45 7.49
C ALA A 25 1.42 -2.73 6.73
N GLU A 26 0.55 -3.26 5.87
CA GLU A 26 0.84 -4.42 5.00
C GLU A 26 1.46 -4.04 3.64
N HIS A 27 1.74 -2.76 3.42
CA HIS A 27 2.28 -2.29 2.15
C HIS A 27 3.77 -2.65 2.05
N ALA A 28 4.18 -3.25 0.93
CA ALA A 28 5.57 -3.70 0.75
C ALA A 28 6.61 -2.55 0.73
N TYR A 29 6.14 -1.35 0.39
CA TYR A 29 6.93 -0.12 0.40
C TYR A 29 6.29 0.93 1.29
N ASP A 30 7.09 1.85 1.83
CA ASP A 30 6.57 2.94 2.63
C ASP A 30 5.83 3.96 1.75
N ALA A 31 4.50 3.96 1.85
CA ALA A 31 3.64 4.91 1.15
C ALA A 31 3.59 6.30 1.81
N TRP A 32 4.16 6.46 3.01
CA TRP A 32 4.08 7.61 3.91
C TRP A 32 2.65 8.00 4.33
N SER A 33 2.39 7.98 5.63
CA SER A 33 1.04 8.21 6.18
C SER A 33 0.46 9.57 5.79
N VAL A 34 1.29 10.63 5.72
CA VAL A 34 0.85 11.95 5.24
C VAL A 34 0.31 11.88 3.81
N ASN A 35 1.00 11.16 2.91
CA ASN A 35 0.56 10.99 1.54
C ASN A 35 -0.76 10.24 1.46
N VAL A 36 -0.90 9.16 2.24
CA VAL A 36 -2.12 8.37 2.30
C VAL A 36 -3.29 9.19 2.86
N MET A 37 -3.04 10.04 3.86
CA MET A 37 -4.03 10.98 4.39
C MET A 37 -4.51 11.98 3.33
N VAL A 38 -3.60 12.53 2.51
CA VAL A 38 -3.97 13.42 1.39
C VAL A 38 -4.88 12.70 0.39
N LEU A 39 -4.54 11.47 0.02
CA LEU A 39 -5.36 10.63 -0.86
C LEU A 39 -6.72 10.32 -0.21
N TRP A 40 -6.73 9.97 1.07
CA TRP A 40 -7.97 9.71 1.80
C TRP A 40 -8.90 10.92 1.80
N ARG A 41 -8.38 12.12 2.06
CA ARG A 41 -9.17 13.37 1.97
C ARG A 41 -9.74 13.58 0.56
N HIS A 42 -9.05 13.15 -0.49
CA HIS A 42 -9.55 13.20 -1.86
C HIS A 42 -10.68 12.19 -2.11
N TYR A 43 -10.45 10.90 -1.83
CA TYR A 43 -11.46 9.85 -2.02
C TYR A 43 -12.70 10.07 -1.15
N ARG A 44 -12.54 10.56 0.08
CA ARG A 44 -13.65 10.94 0.96
C ARG A 44 -14.50 12.07 0.38
N ARG A 45 -13.89 13.02 -0.34
CA ARG A 45 -14.63 14.09 -1.03
C ARG A 45 -15.39 13.56 -2.26
N LEU A 46 -14.80 12.64 -3.01
CA LEU A 46 -15.41 12.07 -4.23
C LEU A 46 -16.55 11.08 -3.97
N HIS A 47 -16.45 10.27 -2.91
CA HIS A 47 -17.37 9.15 -2.66
C HIS A 47 -18.11 9.26 -1.33
N GLY A 48 -17.95 10.38 -0.62
CA GLY A 48 -18.43 10.55 0.74
C GLY A 48 -17.69 9.68 1.76
N ARG A 49 -18.16 9.68 3.00
CA ARG A 49 -17.60 8.89 4.11
C ARG A 49 -18.17 7.46 4.10
N THR A 50 -17.97 6.76 2.98
CA THR A 50 -18.57 5.45 2.73
C THR A 50 -17.51 4.34 2.70
N PRO A 51 -17.87 3.08 3.00
CA PRO A 51 -16.99 1.92 2.78
C PRO A 51 -16.54 1.75 1.31
N ARG A 52 -17.22 2.43 0.36
CA ARG A 52 -16.81 2.47 -1.05
C ARG A 52 -15.57 3.34 -1.24
N ALA A 53 -15.48 4.47 -0.53
CA ALA A 53 -14.33 5.38 -0.57
C ALA A 53 -13.06 4.68 -0.06
N GLU A 54 -13.17 3.98 1.08
CA GLU A 54 -12.05 3.22 1.66
C GLU A 54 -11.57 2.14 0.70
N ARG A 55 -12.49 1.34 0.14
CA ARG A 55 -12.16 0.30 -0.85
C ARG A 55 -11.54 0.88 -2.12
N ALA A 56 -11.95 2.07 -2.56
CA ALA A 56 -11.37 2.73 -3.72
C ALA A 56 -9.92 3.16 -3.46
N LEU A 57 -9.64 3.72 -2.28
CA LEU A 57 -8.28 4.06 -1.87
C LEU A 57 -7.41 2.81 -1.73
N ILE A 58 -7.90 1.75 -1.08
CA ILE A 58 -7.16 0.48 -0.92
C ILE A 58 -6.77 -0.09 -2.29
N ARG A 59 -7.69 -0.13 -3.26
CA ARG A 59 -7.36 -0.56 -4.64
C ARG A 59 -6.31 0.31 -5.32
N TYR A 60 -6.32 1.61 -5.02
CA TYR A 60 -5.31 2.52 -5.56
C TYR A 60 -3.94 2.25 -4.92
N LEU A 61 -3.87 2.01 -3.61
CA LEU A 61 -2.64 1.60 -2.92
C LEU A 61 -2.11 0.26 -3.49
N ASP A 62 -2.99 -0.73 -3.70
CA ASP A 62 -2.61 -1.99 -4.35
C ASP A 62 -2.02 -1.78 -5.75
N TYR A 63 -2.57 -0.83 -6.50
CA TYR A 63 -2.05 -0.49 -7.82
C TYR A 63 -0.66 0.17 -7.72
N CYS A 64 -0.46 1.11 -6.80
CA CYS A 64 0.84 1.73 -6.54
C CYS A 64 1.88 0.69 -6.14
N GLU A 65 1.56 -0.21 -5.21
CA GLU A 65 2.44 -1.30 -4.77
C GLU A 65 2.91 -2.15 -5.96
N ARG A 66 2.01 -2.51 -6.88
CA ARG A 66 2.37 -3.27 -8.09
C ARG A 66 3.34 -2.50 -8.98
N LEU A 67 3.12 -1.19 -9.18
CA LEU A 67 4.01 -0.35 -9.98
C LEU A 67 5.40 -0.22 -9.35
N GLU A 68 5.47 -0.06 -8.03
CA GLU A 68 6.73 0.05 -7.31
C GLU A 68 7.53 -1.25 -7.37
N ARG A 69 6.86 -2.39 -7.17
CA ARG A 69 7.48 -3.72 -7.32
C ARG A 69 8.05 -3.91 -8.71
N ALA A 70 7.27 -3.59 -9.74
CA ALA A 70 7.72 -3.71 -11.13
C ALA A 70 8.91 -2.79 -11.42
N ALA A 71 8.89 -1.54 -10.94
CA ALA A 71 9.99 -0.60 -11.10
C ALA A 71 11.26 -1.07 -10.38
N PHE A 72 11.13 -1.63 -9.18
CA PHE A 72 12.25 -2.17 -8.42
C PHE A 72 12.84 -3.42 -9.09
N ALA A 73 12.01 -4.36 -9.52
CA ALA A 73 12.42 -5.55 -10.25
C ALA A 73 13.15 -5.21 -11.55
N ALA A 74 12.62 -4.24 -12.33
CA ALA A 74 13.26 -3.78 -13.55
C ALA A 74 14.65 -3.18 -13.27
N ARG A 75 14.78 -2.35 -12.22
CA ARG A 75 16.06 -1.73 -11.86
C ARG A 75 17.06 -2.76 -11.32
N TYR A 76 16.61 -3.76 -10.58
CA TYR A 76 17.45 -4.86 -10.11
C TYR A 76 17.97 -5.70 -11.28
N ALA A 77 17.10 -6.05 -12.24
CA ALA A 77 17.50 -6.78 -13.44
C ALA A 77 18.51 -6.00 -14.29
N GLN A 78 18.35 -4.69 -14.42
CA GLN A 78 19.32 -3.83 -15.10
C GLN A 78 20.68 -3.79 -14.40
N ALA A 79 20.69 -3.74 -13.06
CA ALA A 79 21.92 -3.63 -12.27
C ALA A 79 22.69 -4.96 -12.15
N TYR A 80 21.99 -6.09 -12.10
CA TYR A 80 22.57 -7.39 -11.76
C TYR A 80 22.37 -8.48 -12.81
N GLY A 81 21.63 -8.21 -13.90
CA GLY A 81 21.38 -9.19 -14.96
C GLY A 81 20.51 -10.38 -14.55
N ALA A 82 19.80 -10.28 -13.43
CA ALA A 82 19.02 -11.38 -12.86
C ALA A 82 17.66 -10.88 -12.30
N ALA A 83 16.69 -11.78 -12.18
CA ALA A 83 15.45 -11.49 -11.47
C ALA A 83 15.69 -11.35 -9.97
N LEU A 84 14.78 -10.66 -9.27
CA LEU A 84 14.81 -10.64 -7.80
C LEU A 84 14.63 -12.06 -7.26
N PRO A 85 15.46 -12.51 -6.28
CA PRO A 85 15.38 -13.88 -5.77
C PRO A 85 13.99 -14.28 -5.25
N HIS A 86 13.28 -13.34 -4.61
CA HIS A 86 11.93 -13.59 -4.11
C HIS A 86 10.88 -13.67 -5.23
N ASP A 87 11.03 -12.90 -6.32
CA ASP A 87 10.15 -13.03 -7.48
C ASP A 87 10.43 -14.35 -8.22
N ALA A 88 11.70 -14.73 -8.37
CA ALA A 88 12.11 -16.02 -8.95
C ALA A 88 11.60 -17.22 -8.13
N ALA A 89 11.54 -17.07 -6.81
CA ALA A 89 10.98 -18.08 -5.89
C ALA A 89 9.43 -18.06 -5.82
N GLY A 90 8.76 -17.14 -6.51
CA GLY A 90 7.30 -17.01 -6.46
C GLY A 90 6.76 -16.55 -5.10
N ALA A 91 7.58 -15.85 -4.31
CA ALA A 91 7.18 -15.37 -3.00
C ALA A 91 6.06 -14.30 -3.11
N THR A 92 5.18 -14.28 -2.12
CA THR A 92 4.09 -13.29 -2.02
C THR A 92 4.31 -12.39 -0.81
N ILE A 93 3.75 -11.18 -0.86
CA ILE A 93 3.79 -10.24 0.27
C ILE A 93 3.00 -10.86 1.42
N LEU A 94 3.61 -10.92 2.59
CA LEU A 94 2.92 -11.32 3.81
C LEU A 94 1.85 -10.27 4.13
N ARG A 95 0.59 -10.66 4.03
CA ARG A 95 -0.54 -9.87 4.51
C ARG A 95 -1.01 -10.43 5.83
N GLY A 96 -1.50 -9.58 6.73
CA GLY A 96 -2.16 -10.04 7.94
C GLY A 96 -3.27 -10.99 7.55
N ARG A 97 -3.15 -12.26 7.95
CA ARG A 97 -4.18 -13.25 7.72
C ARG A 97 -5.46 -12.69 8.35
N SER A 98 -6.52 -12.45 7.57
CA SER A 98 -7.86 -12.33 8.15
C SER A 98 -8.00 -13.50 9.11
N ALA A 99 -8.41 -13.23 10.35
CA ALA A 99 -8.55 -14.23 11.41
C ALA A 99 -9.72 -15.20 11.15
N ASP A 100 -9.83 -15.73 9.93
CA ASP A 100 -10.95 -16.51 9.42
C ASP A 100 -10.49 -17.66 8.50
N ALA A 101 -9.29 -18.19 8.76
CA ALA A 101 -8.79 -19.42 8.15
C ALA A 101 -8.52 -20.49 9.23
N SER A 102 -9.41 -20.57 10.22
CA SER A 102 -9.37 -21.58 11.30
C SER A 102 -10.78 -21.96 11.76
N VAL A 103 -11.71 -22.14 10.83
CA VAL A 103 -12.89 -23.02 11.01
C VAL A 103 -13.19 -23.66 9.66
N ARG A 104 -12.66 -24.87 9.44
CA ARG A 104 -13.27 -25.98 8.70
C ARG A 104 -12.32 -27.16 8.68
#